data_AF-K0REQ2-F1
#
_entry.id   AF-K0REQ2-F1
#
_cell.length_a   1.000
_cell.length_b   1.000
_cell.length_c   1.000
_cell.angle_alpha   90.00
_cell.angle_beta   90.00
_cell.angle_gamma   90.00
#
_symmetry.space_group_name_H-M   'P 1'
#
loop_
_entity.id
_entity.type
_entity.pdbx_description
1 polymer ?
#
loop_
_entity_poly.entity_id
_entity_poly.type
_entity_poly.pdbx_seq_one_letter_code
_entity_poly.pdbx_strand_id
1 'polypeptide(L)'
;PQDMMGKLVASLLVDLVGSASYLIPLAGEAFDLTWAPVSMVLVGAMYDDVMPNLKYVALMEELLPLTDWIPSATLGWVKEFGPGIINIGVSRMNVAKRAGRREREAVVSMSR
;
A
#
# COMPACT_ATOMS: atom_id res chain seq x y z
N PRO A 1 -8.16 11.50 -0.26
CA PRO A 1 -8.08 10.84 1.07
C PRO A 1 -6.73 11.11 1.72
N GLN A 2 -6.71 11.59 2.98
CA GLN A 2 -5.45 11.86 3.70
C GLN A 2 -5.20 10.86 4.84
N ASP A 3 -6.22 10.09 5.21
CA ASP A 3 -6.14 9.04 6.22
C ASP A 3 -5.71 7.71 5.61
N MET A 4 -5.03 6.90 6.42
CA MET A 4 -4.46 5.61 6.03
C MET A 4 -5.51 4.65 5.43
N MET A 5 -6.71 4.58 6.01
CA MET A 5 -7.77 3.68 5.55
C MET A 5 -8.42 4.18 4.26
N GLY A 6 -8.69 5.48 4.16
CA GLY A 6 -9.23 6.09 2.95
C GLY A 6 -8.30 5.93 1.75
N LYS A 7 -6.98 6.08 1.94
CA LYS A 7 -6.00 5.80 0.87
C LYS A 7 -5.94 4.32 0.51
N LEU A 8 -6.03 3.41 1.49
CA LEU A 8 -6.05 1.96 1.23
C LEU A 8 -7.25 1.57 0.37
N VAL A 9 -8.45 2.01 0.76
CA VAL A 9 -9.68 1.71 0.01
C VAL A 9 -9.62 2.30 -1.39
N ALA A 10 -9.15 3.54 -1.54
CA ALA A 10 -8.98 4.16 -2.85
C ALA A 10 -7.98 3.38 -3.73
N SER A 11 -6.84 2.96 -3.18
CA SER A 11 -5.87 2.13 -3.90
C SER A 11 -6.45 0.80 -4.36
N LEU A 12 -7.15 0.10 -3.47
CA LEU A 12 -7.79 -1.18 -3.80
C LEU A 12 -8.85 -1.01 -4.89
N LEU A 13 -9.63 0.07 -4.86
CA LEU A 13 -10.61 0.35 -5.90
C LEU A 13 -9.95 0.68 -7.25
N VAL A 14 -8.87 1.46 -7.27
CA VAL A 14 -8.12 1.76 -8.49
C VAL A 14 -7.57 0.48 -9.12
N ASP A 15 -6.90 -0.35 -8.33
CA ASP A 15 -6.32 -1.61 -8.81
C ASP A 15 -7.42 -2.61 -9.24
N LEU A 16 -8.54 -2.70 -8.52
CA LEU A 16 -9.68 -3.57 -8.91
C LEU A 16 -10.32 -3.14 -10.23
N VAL A 17 -10.38 -1.83 -10.50
CA VAL A 17 -10.95 -1.32 -11.75
C VAL A 17 -9.98 -1.51 -12.91
N GLY A 18 -8.68 -1.31 -12.71
CA GLY A 18 -7.66 -1.66 -13.72
C GLY A 18 -7.72 -3.15 -14.08
N SER A 19 -7.72 -4.03 -13.08
CA SER A 19 -7.83 -5.47 -13.31
C SER A 19 -9.21 -5.96 -13.79
N ALA A 20 -10.24 -5.10 -13.89
CA ALA A 20 -11.54 -5.51 -14.42
C ALA A 20 -11.49 -5.78 -15.94
N SER A 21 -10.49 -5.24 -16.64
CA SER A 21 -10.20 -5.45 -18.06
C SER A 21 -10.02 -6.91 -18.45
N TYR A 22 -9.59 -7.76 -17.50
CA TYR A 22 -9.39 -9.19 -17.71
C TYR A 22 -10.69 -9.99 -17.92
N LEU A 23 -11.85 -9.43 -17.59
CA LEU A 23 -13.14 -10.12 -17.75
C LEU A 23 -13.59 -10.21 -19.22
N ILE A 24 -13.11 -9.33 -20.10
CA ILE A 24 -13.46 -9.32 -21.52
C ILE A 24 -12.21 -9.05 -22.38
N PRO A 25 -11.44 -10.08 -22.76
CA PRO A 25 -10.31 -9.92 -23.68
C PRO A 25 -10.82 -9.34 -25.01
N LEU A 26 -10.15 -8.31 -25.55
CA LEU A 26 -10.57 -7.32 -26.57
C LEU A 26 -11.26 -6.04 -26.07
N ALA A 27 -12.26 -6.10 -25.17
CA ALA A 27 -12.85 -4.86 -24.64
C ALA A 27 -11.98 -4.24 -23.55
N GLY A 28 -11.23 -5.08 -22.83
CA GLY A 28 -10.22 -4.68 -21.85
C GLY A 28 -9.14 -3.79 -22.45
N GLU A 29 -8.54 -4.16 -23.60
CA GLU A 29 -7.47 -3.35 -24.22
C GLU A 29 -7.94 -1.93 -24.62
N ALA A 30 -9.21 -1.78 -25.01
CA ALA A 30 -9.80 -0.47 -25.28
C ALA A 30 -10.08 0.32 -24.00
N PHE A 31 -10.45 -0.38 -22.92
CA PHE A 31 -10.62 0.21 -21.59
C PHE A 31 -9.28 0.69 -21.04
N ASP A 32 -8.22 -0.11 -21.14
CA ASP A 32 -6.86 0.21 -20.66
C ASP A 32 -6.32 1.49 -21.32
N LEU A 33 -6.63 1.73 -22.60
CA LEU A 33 -6.24 2.95 -23.31
C LEU A 33 -6.85 4.23 -22.69
N THR A 34 -8.06 4.10 -22.14
CA THR A 34 -8.76 5.20 -21.45
C THR A 34 -8.47 5.22 -19.94
N TRP A 35 -8.24 4.06 -19.34
CA TRP A 35 -8.02 3.91 -17.91
C TRP A 35 -6.59 4.24 -17.51
N ALA A 36 -5.58 3.92 -18.33
CA ALA A 36 -4.17 4.27 -18.09
C ALA A 36 -3.95 5.76 -17.73
N PRO A 37 -4.46 6.76 -18.48
CA PRO A 37 -4.30 8.16 -18.10
C PRO A 37 -5.11 8.53 -16.85
N VAL A 38 -6.27 7.89 -16.61
CA VAL A 38 -7.08 8.11 -15.40
C VAL A 38 -6.35 7.56 -14.17
N SER A 39 -5.84 6.34 -14.25
CA SER A 39 -5.02 5.67 -13.25
C SER A 39 -3.78 6.49 -12.92
N MET A 40 -3.06 6.99 -13.93
CA MET A 40 -1.92 7.92 -13.74
C MET A 40 -2.31 9.15 -12.92
N VAL A 41 -3.44 9.81 -13.23
CA VAL A 41 -3.89 11.01 -12.52
C VAL A 41 -4.31 10.67 -11.08
N LEU A 42 -5.02 9.57 -10.87
CA LEU A 42 -5.47 9.13 -9.54
C LEU A 42 -4.29 8.74 -8.65
N VAL A 43 -3.38 7.92 -9.15
CA VAL A 43 -2.16 7.51 -8.45
C VAL A 43 -1.25 8.71 -8.18
N GLY A 44 -1.09 9.60 -9.17
CA GLY A 44 -0.38 10.87 -9.01
C GLY A 44 -0.99 11.72 -7.90
N ALA A 45 -2.30 11.93 -7.89
CA ALA A 45 -2.97 12.72 -6.87
C ALA A 45 -2.87 12.13 -5.45
N MET A 46 -2.71 10.81 -5.33
CA MET A 46 -2.61 10.12 -4.04
C MET A 46 -1.18 10.03 -3.50
N TYR A 47 -0.20 9.85 -4.39
CA TYR A 47 1.15 9.44 -4.02
C TYR A 47 2.25 10.35 -4.56
N ASP A 48 1.98 11.48 -5.23
CA ASP A 48 3.06 12.35 -5.77
C ASP A 48 4.04 12.83 -4.68
N ASP A 49 3.53 13.12 -3.49
CA ASP A 49 4.35 13.62 -2.37
C ASP A 49 5.29 12.55 -1.79
N VAL A 50 4.96 11.27 -1.98
CA VAL A 50 5.67 10.13 -1.34
C VAL A 50 6.46 9.33 -2.37
N MET A 51 5.93 9.21 -3.58
CA MET A 51 6.49 8.42 -4.66
C MET A 51 6.05 8.98 -6.04
N PRO A 52 6.67 10.09 -6.49
CA PRO A 52 6.26 10.80 -7.71
C PRO A 52 6.41 9.98 -9.00
N ASN A 53 7.25 8.95 -8.98
CA ASN A 53 7.46 8.07 -10.13
C ASN A 53 6.39 6.98 -10.26
N LEU A 54 5.55 6.75 -9.24
CA LEU A 54 4.58 5.67 -9.24
C LEU A 54 3.51 5.84 -10.33
N LYS A 55 3.14 7.09 -10.64
CA LYS A 55 2.17 7.41 -11.71
C LYS A 55 2.64 6.96 -13.10
N TYR A 56 3.94 7.00 -13.37
CA TYR A 56 4.49 6.52 -14.65
C TYR A 56 4.52 5.00 -14.70
N VAL A 57 4.78 4.35 -13.56
CA VAL A 57 4.70 2.88 -13.46
C VAL A 57 3.27 2.42 -13.69
N ALA A 58 2.28 3.04 -13.04
CA ALA A 58 0.85 2.75 -13.25
C ALA A 58 0.42 2.97 -14.71
N LEU A 59 0.87 4.06 -15.35
CA LEU A 59 0.59 4.29 -16.77
C LEU A 59 1.19 3.21 -17.67
N MET A 60 2.44 2.79 -17.39
CA MET A 60 3.11 1.77 -18.20
C MET A 60 2.53 0.37 -17.98
N GLU A 61 2.10 0.04 -16.76
CA GLU A 61 1.48 -1.26 -16.45
C GLU A 61 0.16 -1.46 -17.18
N GLU A 62 -0.65 -0.40 -17.29
CA GLU A 62 -1.94 -0.39 -18.00
C GLU A 62 -1.74 -0.36 -19.53
N LEU A 63 -0.70 0.33 -20.03
CA LEU A 63 -0.43 0.42 -21.47
C LEU A 63 0.21 -0.84 -22.06
N LEU A 64 0.87 -1.64 -21.21
CA LEU A 64 1.51 -2.88 -21.61
C LEU A 64 0.55 -4.06 -21.38
N PRO A 65 0.01 -4.67 -22.44
CA PRO A 65 -0.78 -5.88 -22.27
C PRO A 65 0.11 -6.95 -21.61
N LEU A 66 -0.46 -7.69 -20.65
CA LEU A 66 0.18 -8.75 -19.82
C LEU A 66 0.86 -8.30 -18.51
N THR A 67 1.08 -7.00 -18.24
CA THR A 67 1.66 -6.53 -16.96
C THR A 67 0.64 -6.11 -15.91
N ASP A 68 -0.62 -6.04 -16.29
CA ASP A 68 -1.75 -5.45 -15.55
C ASP A 68 -2.23 -6.26 -14.30
N TRP A 69 -1.39 -7.18 -13.79
CA TRP A 69 -1.66 -7.97 -12.59
C TRP A 69 -1.04 -7.37 -11.32
N ILE A 70 -0.20 -6.34 -11.47
CA ILE A 70 0.53 -5.72 -10.36
C ILE A 70 -0.36 -4.62 -9.77
N PRO A 71 -0.74 -4.69 -8.48
CA PRO A 71 -1.59 -3.69 -7.84
C PRO A 71 -0.78 -2.43 -7.49
N SER A 72 -0.48 -1.62 -8.50
CA SER A 72 0.39 -0.44 -8.43
C SER A 72 -0.05 0.59 -7.38
N ALA A 73 -1.35 0.86 -7.29
CA ALA A 73 -1.86 1.82 -6.30
C ALA A 73 -1.73 1.27 -4.88
N THR A 74 -1.92 -0.03 -4.68
CA THR A 74 -1.73 -0.72 -3.39
C THR A 74 -0.25 -0.76 -2.99
N LEU A 75 0.67 -0.92 -3.94
CA LEU A 75 2.12 -0.82 -3.67
C LEU A 75 2.51 0.59 -3.19
N GLY A 76 1.92 1.64 -3.78
CA GLY A 76 2.06 3.01 -3.30
C GLY A 76 1.66 3.15 -1.84
N TRP A 77 0.50 2.58 -1.48
CA TRP A 77 0.01 2.58 -0.11
C TRP A 77 0.97 1.87 0.86
N VAL A 78 1.44 0.68 0.49
CA VAL A 78 2.37 -0.11 1.32
C VAL A 78 3.67 0.67 1.55
N LYS A 79 4.17 1.38 0.55
CA LYS A 79 5.38 2.19 0.70
C LYS A 79 5.17 3.38 1.63
N GLU A 80 4.02 4.06 1.55
CA GLU A 80 3.70 5.21 2.39
C GLU A 80 3.49 4.81 3.86
N PHE A 81 2.66 3.79 4.12
CA PHE A 81 2.21 3.46 5.47
C PHE A 81 2.92 2.26 6.11
N GLY A 82 3.50 1.37 5.30
CA GLY A 82 4.16 0.14 5.77
C GLY A 82 5.27 0.38 6.81
N PRO A 83 6.24 1.27 6.57
CA PRO A 83 7.31 1.55 7.53
C PRO A 83 6.76 2.04 8.88
N GLY A 84 5.73 2.89 8.87
CA GLY A 84 5.09 3.40 10.09
C GLY A 84 4.43 2.30 10.91
N ILE A 85 3.67 1.42 10.26
CA ILE A 85 3.00 0.28 10.90
C ILE A 85 4.02 -0.66 11.56
N ILE A 86 5.09 -0.98 10.85
CA ILE A 86 6.15 -1.86 11.37
C ILE A 86 6.83 -1.24 12.60
N ASN A 87 7.18 0.05 12.51
CA ASN A 87 7.85 0.76 13.61
C ASN A 87 6.98 0.82 14.88
N ILE A 88 5.67 1.00 14.74
CA ILE A 88 4.72 0.97 15.86
C ILE A 88 4.71 -0.43 16.49
N GLY A 89 4.64 -1.48 15.68
CA GLY A 89 4.65 -2.87 16.17
C GLY A 89 5.93 -3.21 16.94
N VAL A 90 7.09 -2.88 16.37
CA VAL A 90 8.40 -3.09 17.01
C VAL A 90 8.52 -2.33 18.34
N SER A 91 8.06 -1.07 18.37
CA SER A 91 8.08 -0.24 19.58
C SER A 91 7.23 -0.85 20.70
N ARG A 92 6.01 -1.30 20.38
CA ARG A 92 5.13 -1.96 21.36
C ARG A 92 5.74 -3.25 21.93
N MET A 93 6.35 -4.07 21.07
CA MET A 93 7.03 -5.29 21.49
C MET A 93 8.21 -4.99 22.44
N ASN A 94 9.02 -3.97 22.13
CA ASN A 94 10.15 -3.58 22.97
C ASN A 94 9.69 -3.08 24.35
N VAL A 95 8.58 -2.31 24.41
CA VAL A 95 7.97 -1.89 25.67
C VAL A 95 7.49 -3.08 26.49
N ALA A 96 6.76 -4.02 25.87
CA ALA A 96 6.27 -5.23 26.53
C ALA A 96 7.41 -6.09 27.08
N LYS A 97 8.49 -6.29 26.31
CA LYS A 97 9.69 -7.01 26.76
C LYS A 97 10.35 -6.35 27.97
N ARG A 98 10.45 -5.02 27.99
CA ARG A 98 11.02 -4.27 29.12
C ARG A 98 10.13 -4.31 30.36
N ALA A 99 8.80 -4.32 30.20
CA ALA A 99 7.87 -4.48 31.32
C ALA A 99 8.04 -5.86 31.97
N GLY A 100 7.95 -6.94 31.18
CA GLY A 100 8.10 -8.30 31.70
C GLY A 100 9.49 -8.58 32.30
N ARG A 101 10.55 -7.97 31.76
CA ARG A 101 11.89 -8.07 32.37
C ARG A 101 11.94 -7.40 33.75
N ARG A 102 11.35 -6.22 33.90
CA ARG A 102 11.30 -5.50 35.19
C ARG A 102 10.48 -6.26 36.23
N GLU A 103 9.36 -6.85 35.83
CA GLU A 103 8.55 -7.71 36.71
C GLU A 103 9.36 -8.91 37.22
N ARG A 104 10.09 -9.60 36.32
CA ARG A 104 10.97 -10.71 36.71
C ARG A 104 12.07 -10.28 37.67
N GLU A 105 12.72 -9.16 37.41
CA GLU A 105 13.78 -8.62 38.27
C GLU A 105 13.24 -8.26 39.66
N ALA A 106 12.05 -7.65 39.73
CA ALA A 106 11.38 -7.32 41.00
C ALA A 106 11.02 -8.58 41.81
N VAL A 107 10.41 -9.58 41.18
CA VAL A 107 10.06 -10.86 41.83
C VAL A 107 11.32 -11.56 42.37
N VAL A 108 12.40 -11.60 41.59
CA VAL A 108 13.66 -12.20 42.01
C VAL A 108 14.26 -11.45 43.21
N SER A 109 14.22 -10.12 43.23
CA SER A 109 14.69 -9.32 44.36
C SER A 109 13.87 -9.51 45.64
N MET A 110 12.57 -9.79 45.53
CA MET A 110 11.69 -10.05 46.68
C MET A 110 11.86 -11.46 47.25
N SER A 111 12.31 -12.40 46.43
CA SER A 111 12.56 -13.80 46.82
C SER A 111 13.94 -14.05 47.47
N ARG A 112 14.81 -13.02 47.53
CA ARG A 112 16.14 -13.05 48.16
C ARG A 112 16.09 -12.37 49.51
#